data_AF-A0A239JD63-F1
#
_entry.id   AF-A0A239JD63-F1
#
_cell.length_a   1.000
_cell.length_b   1.000
_cell.length_c   1.000
_cell.angle_alpha   90.00
_cell.angle_beta   90.00
_cell.angle_gamma   90.00
#
_symmetry.space_group_name_H-M   'P 1'
#
loop_
_entity.id
_entity.type
_entity.pdbx_description
1 polymer ?
#
loop_
_entity_poly.entity_id
_entity_poly.type
_entity_poly.pdbx_seq_one_letter_code
_entity_poly.pdbx_strand_id
1 'polypeptide(L)'
;MVSDCCPNRSSVFVTLLCLLLPVYARAQVFVVGEKTATADLSTEFHPTRMSLPDAGLTERGMRELERNLDGEQGFAHRALPMGAGLTLEANGQLKPGPDGYRKMIYEKGQAAAAGDRVAITSLKVAGDRIILDLNGGPYLKHRFLRHLEVNGMQVANDGKTQATGARITLTFEGGVPDISAAEVKALLEPVIDFGVKTTEQAYGEAQPAPVKEAISEHDVKVGMNHRMVLAALGQPESKVREHDEKDPDGPRYEEWIYGHVPQTVRFIRFEGDRVSMVKVAAPGQQIAVRTQDELDGYLPPAPTREIAMGDAPVGDPAHRPTPPTLLKPGDKVDVDGEKNGAVQMPPEKKEKVQPIPAPPSSSEPGMAASKPTLCSPMPQ
;
A
#
# COMPACT_ATOMS: atom_id res chain seq x y z
N MET A 1 47.71 -79.87 -43.21
CA MET A 1 46.44 -80.56 -43.54
C MET A 1 45.39 -79.48 -43.71
N VAL A 2 45.35 -78.87 -44.90
CA VAL A 2 44.44 -79.20 -46.02
C VAL A 2 43.09 -78.48 -45.87
N SER A 3 42.86 -77.61 -46.85
CA SER A 3 41.58 -77.17 -47.44
C SER A 3 40.77 -76.05 -46.79
N ASP A 4 40.90 -74.86 -47.40
CA ASP A 4 39.91 -74.26 -48.30
C ASP A 4 38.41 -74.43 -47.97
N CYS A 5 37.73 -73.30 -47.78
CA CYS A 5 36.72 -72.81 -48.74
C CYS A 5 36.14 -71.45 -48.31
N CYS A 6 36.57 -70.39 -48.99
CA CYS A 6 35.71 -69.24 -49.32
C CYS A 6 34.83 -69.67 -50.53
N PRO A 7 33.71 -69.02 -50.95
CA PRO A 7 33.68 -67.55 -51.10
C PRO A 7 32.31 -66.83 -51.04
N ASN A 8 32.39 -65.48 -51.04
CA ASN A 8 31.59 -64.53 -51.85
C ASN A 8 30.05 -64.40 -51.60
N ARG A 9 29.38 -63.25 -51.74
CA ARG A 9 29.73 -61.91 -52.25
C ARG A 9 28.51 -60.99 -52.03
N SER A 10 28.77 -59.68 -52.17
CA SER A 10 27.87 -58.66 -52.75
C SER A 10 27.04 -57.78 -51.82
N SER A 11 27.70 -56.67 -51.49
CA SER A 11 27.19 -55.31 -51.27
C SER A 11 26.12 -54.85 -52.28
N VAL A 12 25.06 -54.16 -51.82
CA VAL A 12 24.20 -53.27 -52.63
C VAL A 12 23.67 -52.09 -51.80
N PHE A 13 24.21 -50.91 -52.12
CA PHE A 13 23.61 -49.57 -52.22
C PHE A 13 22.76 -48.92 -51.10
N VAL A 14 23.35 -47.83 -50.61
CA VAL A 14 22.73 -46.63 -50.04
C VAL A 14 21.72 -46.01 -51.02
N THR A 15 20.54 -45.61 -50.54
CA THR A 15 19.77 -44.52 -51.16
C THR A 15 18.99 -43.76 -50.10
N LEU A 16 19.38 -42.49 -49.96
CA LEU A 16 18.82 -41.44 -49.13
C LEU A 16 17.47 -40.99 -49.70
N LEU A 17 16.38 -41.13 -48.94
CA LEU A 17 15.07 -40.57 -49.29
C LEU A 17 14.59 -39.63 -48.18
N CYS A 18 14.84 -38.33 -48.37
CA CYS A 18 14.25 -37.25 -47.56
C CYS A 18 12.73 -37.22 -47.75
N LEU A 19 11.99 -37.64 -46.73
CA LEU A 19 10.54 -37.43 -46.64
C LEU A 19 10.26 -36.10 -45.93
N LEU A 20 9.82 -35.12 -46.71
CA LEU A 20 9.18 -33.88 -46.26
C LEU A 20 7.84 -34.23 -45.59
N LEU A 21 7.77 -34.18 -44.26
CA LEU A 21 6.52 -34.20 -43.52
C LEU A 21 5.99 -32.77 -43.34
N PRO A 22 4.71 -32.49 -43.67
CA PRO A 22 4.11 -31.20 -43.41
C PRO A 22 3.98 -30.99 -41.89
N VAL A 23 4.60 -29.94 -41.38
CA VAL A 23 4.47 -29.48 -39.99
C VAL A 23 3.05 -28.95 -39.83
N TYR A 24 2.14 -29.82 -39.39
CA TYR A 24 0.87 -29.38 -38.81
C TYR A 24 1.19 -28.71 -37.48
N ALA A 25 1.25 -27.37 -37.49
CA ALA A 25 1.27 -26.58 -36.27
C ALA A 25 -0.04 -26.81 -35.52
N ARG A 26 -0.04 -27.78 -34.61
CA ARG A 26 -1.11 -27.90 -33.62
C ARG A 26 -0.92 -26.72 -32.67
N ALA A 27 -1.84 -25.76 -32.73
CA ALA A 27 -2.03 -24.81 -31.64
C ALA A 27 -2.26 -25.63 -30.36
N GLN A 28 -1.22 -25.80 -29.56
CA GLN A 28 -1.32 -26.46 -28.27
C GLN A 28 -2.06 -25.49 -27.35
N VAL A 29 -3.35 -25.71 -27.18
CA VAL A 29 -4.12 -25.07 -26.12
C VAL A 29 -3.59 -25.66 -24.81
N PHE A 30 -2.75 -24.91 -24.11
CA PHE A 30 -2.32 -25.26 -22.76
C PHE A 30 -3.53 -25.16 -21.84
N VAL A 31 -4.21 -26.28 -21.65
CA VAL A 31 -5.22 -26.40 -20.60
C VAL A 31 -4.45 -26.50 -19.29
N VAL A 32 -4.49 -25.43 -18.50
CA VAL A 32 -3.89 -25.41 -17.17
C VAL A 32 -4.71 -26.32 -16.27
N GLY A 33 -4.20 -27.54 -16.05
CA GLY A 33 -4.77 -28.47 -15.09
C GLY A 33 -4.47 -28.03 -13.65
N GLU A 34 -5.23 -28.56 -12.69
CA GLU A 34 -5.08 -28.28 -11.26
C GLU A 34 -3.62 -28.36 -10.78
N LYS A 35 -2.89 -29.40 -11.23
CA LYS A 35 -1.50 -29.64 -10.84
C LYS A 35 -0.51 -28.62 -11.40
N THR A 36 -0.77 -28.04 -12.58
CA THR A 36 0.09 -27.00 -13.16
C THR A 36 -0.28 -25.60 -12.66
N ALA A 37 -1.55 -25.36 -12.30
CA ALA A 37 -1.99 -24.09 -11.70
C ALA A 37 -1.50 -23.90 -10.24
N THR A 38 -1.25 -24.99 -9.51
CA THR A 38 -0.97 -24.97 -8.06
C THR A 38 0.43 -25.46 -7.69
N ALA A 39 1.31 -25.63 -8.69
CA ALA A 39 2.66 -26.15 -8.50
C ALA A 39 3.52 -25.26 -7.60
N ASP A 40 3.33 -23.94 -7.68
CA ASP A 40 4.13 -22.94 -6.95
C ASP A 40 3.64 -22.70 -5.51
N LEU A 41 2.56 -23.36 -5.09
CA LEU A 41 2.02 -23.19 -3.73
C LEU A 41 2.86 -23.94 -2.69
N SER A 42 3.38 -23.19 -1.72
CA SER A 42 3.99 -23.76 -0.52
C SER A 42 2.97 -24.59 0.27
N THR A 43 3.30 -25.87 0.49
CA THR A 43 2.47 -26.83 1.22
C THR A 43 3.13 -27.38 2.47
N GLU A 44 4.41 -27.04 2.71
CA GLU A 44 5.12 -27.43 3.92
C GLU A 44 4.50 -26.73 5.13
N PHE A 45 4.26 -27.47 6.21
CA PHE A 45 3.63 -26.95 7.42
C PHE A 45 4.41 -27.42 8.63
N HIS A 46 4.77 -26.47 9.51
CA HIS A 46 5.47 -26.75 10.76
C HIS A 46 4.52 -26.43 11.91
N PRO A 47 4.06 -27.44 12.66
CA PRO A 47 3.21 -27.23 13.83
C PRO A 47 3.89 -26.37 14.88
N THR A 48 3.08 -25.55 15.55
CA THR A 48 3.50 -24.82 16.75
C THR A 48 3.68 -25.78 17.93
N ARG A 49 4.51 -25.39 18.91
CA ARG A 49 4.74 -26.16 20.13
C ARG A 49 4.69 -25.21 21.33
N MET A 50 3.49 -24.88 21.76
CA MET A 50 3.24 -24.06 22.94
C MET A 50 2.56 -24.84 24.04
N SER A 51 2.89 -24.50 25.29
CA SER A 51 2.20 -25.03 26.46
C SER A 51 0.85 -24.34 26.57
N LEU A 52 -0.24 -25.09 26.49
CA LEU A 52 -1.59 -24.57 26.68
C LEU A 52 -2.02 -24.76 28.13
N PRO A 53 -2.63 -23.75 28.78
CA PRO A 53 -3.22 -23.93 30.10
C PRO A 53 -4.39 -24.92 30.07
N ASP A 54 -4.58 -25.70 31.14
CA ASP A 54 -5.72 -26.62 31.26
C ASP A 54 -7.02 -25.90 31.67
N ALA A 55 -6.92 -24.67 32.18
CA ALA A 55 -8.07 -23.88 32.59
C ALA A 55 -8.87 -23.43 31.36
N GLY A 56 -10.20 -23.57 31.41
CA GLY A 56 -11.07 -23.10 30.33
C GLY A 56 -11.18 -21.58 30.28
N LEU A 57 -11.40 -21.05 29.07
CA LEU A 57 -11.51 -19.61 28.83
C LEU A 57 -12.65 -18.97 29.65
N THR A 58 -12.32 -17.90 30.37
CA THR A 58 -13.31 -17.11 31.11
C THR A 58 -14.01 -16.08 30.20
N GLU A 59 -15.20 -15.62 30.58
CA GLU A 59 -15.89 -14.56 29.80
C GLU A 59 -15.06 -13.27 29.70
N ARG A 60 -14.29 -12.96 30.75
CA ARG A 60 -13.34 -11.84 30.73
C ARG A 60 -12.23 -12.08 29.72
N GLY A 61 -11.59 -13.26 29.76
CA GLY A 61 -10.55 -13.64 28.80
C GLY A 61 -11.06 -13.59 27.36
N MET A 62 -12.30 -14.05 27.11
CA MET A 62 -12.94 -13.95 25.79
C MET A 62 -13.07 -12.50 25.30
N ARG A 63 -13.52 -11.57 26.14
CA ARG A 63 -13.63 -10.15 25.78
C ARG A 63 -12.26 -9.50 25.57
N GLU A 64 -11.27 -9.87 26.37
CA GLU A 64 -9.89 -9.39 26.21
C GLU A 64 -9.26 -9.92 24.91
N LEU A 65 -9.53 -11.17 24.54
CA LEU A 65 -9.13 -11.75 23.25
C LEU A 65 -9.77 -11.00 22.07
N GLU A 66 -11.08 -10.80 22.10
CA GLU A 66 -11.79 -10.10 21.04
C GLU A 66 -11.26 -8.66 20.87
N ARG A 67 -11.08 -7.94 21.98
CA ARG A 67 -10.56 -6.57 21.95
C ARG A 67 -9.14 -6.46 21.41
N ASN A 68 -8.27 -7.43 21.71
CA ASN A 68 -6.86 -7.39 21.33
C ASN A 68 -6.56 -8.01 19.97
N LEU A 69 -7.46 -8.84 19.43
CA LEU A 69 -7.29 -9.49 18.12
C LEU A 69 -8.12 -8.84 17.01
N ASP A 70 -9.25 -8.19 17.35
CA ASP A 70 -10.04 -7.51 16.34
C ASP A 70 -9.29 -6.31 15.77
N GLY A 71 -9.19 -6.22 14.45
CA GLY A 71 -8.41 -5.22 13.74
C GLY A 71 -6.90 -5.48 13.68
N GLU A 72 -6.41 -6.58 14.26
CA GLU A 72 -4.99 -6.95 14.17
C GLU A 72 -4.62 -7.25 12.71
N GLN A 73 -3.43 -6.78 12.30
CA GLN A 73 -2.90 -6.98 10.95
C GLN A 73 -1.70 -7.92 10.99
N GLY A 74 -1.60 -8.78 9.99
CA GLY A 74 -0.47 -9.68 9.78
C GLY A 74 -0.22 -9.93 8.30
N PHE A 75 0.72 -10.81 8.00
CA PHE A 75 1.06 -11.21 6.65
C PHE A 75 0.82 -12.70 6.48
N ALA A 76 0.20 -13.10 5.38
CA ALA A 76 -0.06 -14.51 5.14
C ALA A 76 1.25 -15.25 4.80
N HIS A 77 1.62 -16.29 5.54
CA HIS A 77 2.78 -17.12 5.19
C HIS A 77 2.53 -18.00 3.95
N ARG A 78 1.26 -18.21 3.62
CA ARG A 78 0.82 -19.05 2.50
C ARG A 78 -0.42 -18.44 1.84
N ALA A 79 -0.71 -18.90 0.63
CA ALA A 79 -1.93 -18.52 -0.06
C ALA A 79 -3.18 -18.91 0.75
N LEU A 80 -4.02 -17.94 1.08
CA LEU A 80 -5.26 -18.22 1.79
C LEU A 80 -6.37 -18.48 0.77
N PRO A 81 -7.09 -19.61 0.83
CA PRO A 81 -8.23 -19.85 -0.04
C PRO A 81 -9.40 -18.94 0.34
N MET A 82 -10.19 -18.55 -0.66
CA MET A 82 -11.46 -17.87 -0.42
C MET A 82 -12.44 -18.80 0.29
N GLY A 83 -13.24 -18.28 1.21
CA GLY A 83 -14.26 -19.05 1.93
C GLY A 83 -13.80 -19.56 3.32
N ALA A 84 -14.52 -20.56 3.86
CA ALA A 84 -14.31 -21.14 5.20
C ALA A 84 -13.04 -22.03 5.29
N GLY A 85 -11.93 -21.49 4.80
CA GLY A 85 -10.87 -22.22 4.12
C GLY A 85 -10.01 -23.18 4.94
N LEU A 86 -9.60 -22.82 6.15
CA LEU A 86 -8.56 -23.57 6.86
C LEU A 86 -8.95 -23.87 8.30
N THR A 87 -8.71 -25.09 8.72
CA THR A 87 -8.81 -25.51 10.13
C THR A 87 -7.41 -25.82 10.65
N LEU A 88 -6.99 -25.10 11.68
CA LEU A 88 -5.72 -25.29 12.33
C LEU A 88 -5.97 -25.91 13.70
N GLU A 89 -5.39 -27.08 13.94
CA GLU A 89 -5.38 -27.65 15.29
C GLU A 89 -4.31 -26.95 16.14
N ALA A 90 -4.64 -26.59 17.38
CA ALA A 90 -3.67 -25.98 18.28
C ALA A 90 -2.48 -26.94 18.51
N ASN A 91 -1.27 -26.48 18.21
CA ASN A 91 -0.05 -27.31 18.15
C ASN A 91 -0.10 -28.52 17.19
N GLY A 92 -1.12 -28.58 16.34
CA GLY A 92 -1.43 -29.71 15.49
C GLY A 92 -1.24 -29.40 14.01
N GLN A 93 -1.91 -30.17 13.15
CA GLN A 93 -1.76 -30.05 11.70
C GLN A 93 -2.78 -29.08 11.10
N LEU A 94 -2.43 -28.52 9.94
CA LEU A 94 -3.37 -27.76 9.11
C LEU A 94 -4.24 -28.72 8.29
N LYS A 95 -5.56 -28.52 8.37
CA LYS A 95 -6.57 -29.23 7.59
C LYS A 95 -7.27 -28.24 6.63
N PRO A 96 -7.51 -28.62 5.36
CA PRO A 96 -7.17 -29.90 4.72
C PRO A 96 -5.66 -30.08 4.48
N GLY A 97 -5.22 -31.33 4.30
CA GLY A 97 -3.84 -31.65 3.93
C GLY A 97 -3.41 -31.08 2.57
N PRO A 98 -2.16 -31.28 2.15
CA PRO A 98 -1.53 -30.55 1.03
C PRO A 98 -2.31 -30.64 -0.29
N ASP A 99 -2.82 -31.82 -0.65
CA ASP A 99 -3.58 -32.00 -1.89
C ASP A 99 -4.98 -31.37 -1.81
N GLY A 100 -5.66 -31.51 -0.67
CA GLY A 100 -6.97 -30.89 -0.45
C GLY A 100 -6.88 -29.37 -0.40
N TYR A 101 -5.77 -28.83 0.10
CA TYR A 101 -5.46 -27.41 0.09
C TYR A 101 -5.27 -26.86 -1.32
N ARG A 102 -4.47 -27.54 -2.17
CA ARG A 102 -4.29 -27.16 -3.58
C ARG A 102 -5.62 -27.17 -4.33
N LYS A 103 -6.40 -28.25 -4.16
CA LYS A 103 -7.73 -28.37 -4.75
C LYS A 103 -8.66 -27.23 -4.33
N MET A 104 -8.64 -26.87 -3.05
CA MET A 104 -9.47 -25.79 -2.53
C MET A 104 -9.11 -24.44 -3.15
N ILE A 105 -7.82 -24.13 -3.30
CA ILE A 105 -7.38 -22.89 -3.95
C ILE A 105 -7.75 -22.89 -5.43
N TYR A 106 -7.64 -24.03 -6.12
CA TYR A 106 -8.04 -24.14 -7.52
C TYR A 106 -9.56 -23.92 -7.71
N GLU A 107 -10.40 -24.51 -6.85
CA GLU A 107 -11.86 -24.42 -6.97
C GLU A 107 -12.43 -23.08 -6.49
N LYS A 108 -11.94 -22.57 -5.35
CA LYS A 108 -12.51 -21.37 -4.70
C LYS A 108 -11.77 -20.10 -5.04
N GLY A 109 -10.55 -20.21 -5.56
CA GLY A 109 -9.65 -19.07 -5.74
C GLY A 109 -8.93 -18.69 -4.45
N GLN A 110 -7.99 -17.77 -4.61
CA GLN A 110 -7.12 -17.26 -3.55
C GLN A 110 -7.62 -15.91 -3.06
N ALA A 111 -7.79 -15.78 -1.74
CA ALA A 111 -8.17 -14.55 -1.04
C ALA A 111 -6.96 -13.63 -0.79
N ALA A 112 -5.81 -14.23 -0.47
CA ALA A 112 -4.56 -13.53 -0.20
C ALA A 112 -3.38 -14.40 -0.65
N ALA A 113 -2.35 -13.80 -1.25
CA ALA A 113 -1.10 -14.49 -1.58
C ALA A 113 -0.20 -14.68 -0.37
N ALA A 114 0.78 -15.56 -0.49
CA ALA A 114 1.89 -15.60 0.45
C ALA A 114 2.62 -14.25 0.42
N GLY A 115 2.78 -13.61 1.57
CA GLY A 115 3.33 -12.28 1.73
C GLY A 115 2.32 -11.14 1.66
N ASP A 116 1.03 -11.40 1.39
CA ASP A 116 0.02 -10.34 1.40
C ASP A 116 -0.40 -9.97 2.81
N ARG A 117 -0.68 -8.68 3.01
CA ARG A 117 -1.23 -8.17 4.27
C ARG A 117 -2.68 -8.63 4.43
N VAL A 118 -2.98 -9.20 5.58
CA VAL A 118 -4.31 -9.66 5.99
C VAL A 118 -4.67 -9.05 7.34
N ALA A 119 -5.94 -8.71 7.54
CA ALA A 119 -6.44 -8.17 8.79
C ALA A 119 -7.54 -9.06 9.36
N ILE A 120 -7.52 -9.27 10.68
CA ILE A 120 -8.60 -9.90 11.42
C ILE A 120 -9.73 -8.87 11.52
N THR A 121 -10.91 -9.25 11.04
CA THR A 121 -12.11 -8.37 10.96
C THR A 121 -13.29 -8.83 11.79
N SER A 122 -13.25 -10.07 12.27
CA SER A 122 -14.19 -10.59 13.25
C SER A 122 -13.58 -11.82 13.91
N LEU A 123 -13.71 -11.89 15.22
CA LEU A 123 -13.37 -13.04 16.05
C LEU A 123 -14.66 -13.63 16.63
N LYS A 124 -14.79 -14.95 16.60
CA LYS A 124 -15.85 -15.66 17.33
C LYS A 124 -15.27 -16.83 18.09
N VAL A 125 -15.38 -16.78 19.41
CA VAL A 125 -15.02 -17.91 20.25
C VAL A 125 -16.24 -18.81 20.41
N ALA A 126 -16.08 -20.07 20.04
CA ALA A 126 -17.02 -21.15 20.31
C ALA A 126 -16.37 -22.15 21.29
N GLY A 127 -17.15 -23.08 21.85
CA GLY A 127 -16.70 -23.91 22.97
C GLY A 127 -15.37 -24.65 22.74
N ASP A 128 -15.14 -25.19 21.54
CA ASP A 128 -13.97 -25.98 21.15
C ASP A 128 -13.05 -25.28 20.13
N ARG A 129 -13.41 -24.07 19.69
CA ARG A 129 -12.73 -23.43 18.55
C ARG A 129 -12.82 -21.92 18.57
N ILE A 130 -11.80 -21.27 18.02
CA ILE A 130 -11.78 -19.85 17.73
C ILE A 130 -11.88 -19.68 16.21
N ILE A 131 -12.90 -18.93 15.76
CA ILE A 131 -13.13 -18.65 14.35
C ILE A 131 -12.68 -17.22 14.06
N LEU A 132 -11.73 -17.08 13.14
CA LEU A 132 -11.18 -15.81 12.70
C LEU A 132 -11.60 -15.53 11.25
N ASP A 133 -12.23 -14.39 11.04
CA ASP A 133 -12.58 -13.88 9.72
C ASP A 133 -11.57 -12.83 9.27
N LEU A 134 -10.90 -13.12 8.15
CA LEU A 134 -9.88 -12.27 7.56
C LEU A 134 -10.48 -11.46 6.40
N ASN A 135 -10.10 -10.18 6.31
CA ASN A 135 -10.48 -9.28 5.22
C ASN A 135 -12.00 -9.27 4.94
N GLY A 136 -12.82 -9.16 5.99
CA GLY A 136 -14.29 -9.13 5.90
C GLY A 136 -14.96 -10.50 5.93
N GLY A 137 -14.16 -11.56 5.96
CA GLY A 137 -14.62 -12.94 6.09
C GLY A 137 -15.14 -13.56 4.78
N PRO A 138 -15.50 -14.85 4.83
CA PRO A 138 -15.84 -15.65 3.66
C PRO A 138 -17.23 -15.36 3.07
N TYR A 139 -18.09 -14.69 3.83
CA TYR A 139 -19.47 -14.42 3.45
C TYR A 139 -19.76 -12.94 3.59
N LEU A 140 -20.51 -12.40 2.63
CA LEU A 140 -21.01 -11.04 2.72
C LEU A 140 -21.96 -10.91 3.91
N LYS A 141 -21.72 -9.89 4.74
CA LYS A 141 -22.68 -9.52 5.79
C LYS A 141 -24.01 -9.13 5.14
N HIS A 142 -25.10 -9.68 5.66
CA HIS A 142 -26.45 -9.39 5.18
C HIS A 142 -26.80 -7.92 5.50
N ARG A 143 -27.16 -7.14 4.48
CA ARG A 143 -27.66 -5.76 4.63
C ARG A 143 -29.04 -5.69 3.98
N PHE A 144 -30.08 -5.43 4.77
CA PHE A 144 -31.47 -5.45 4.28
C PHE A 144 -31.71 -4.47 3.12
N LEU A 145 -31.06 -3.31 3.13
CA LEU A 145 -31.14 -2.28 2.08
C LEU A 145 -30.70 -2.79 0.69
N ARG A 146 -29.92 -3.89 0.61
CA ARG A 146 -29.52 -4.53 -0.66
C ARG A 146 -30.70 -5.14 -1.42
N HIS A 147 -31.72 -5.54 -0.67
CA HIS A 147 -32.90 -6.19 -1.23
C HIS A 147 -34.04 -5.19 -1.47
N LEU A 148 -33.84 -3.90 -1.14
CA LEU A 148 -34.84 -2.86 -1.32
C LEU A 148 -34.59 -2.12 -2.64
N GLU A 149 -35.58 -2.23 -3.52
CA GLU A 149 -35.65 -1.55 -4.80
C GLU A 149 -36.85 -0.60 -4.78
N VAL A 150 -36.62 0.67 -5.13
CA VAL A 150 -37.68 1.68 -5.23
C VAL A 150 -37.64 2.22 -6.65
N ASN A 151 -38.75 2.09 -7.37
CA ASN A 151 -38.90 2.55 -8.76
C ASN A 151 -37.83 2.01 -9.74
N GLY A 152 -37.46 0.74 -9.66
CA GLY A 152 -36.47 0.16 -10.58
C GLY A 152 -35.01 0.45 -10.22
N MET A 153 -34.76 1.20 -9.13
CA MET A 153 -33.43 1.59 -8.68
C MET A 153 -33.16 0.97 -7.31
N GLN A 154 -32.03 0.27 -7.20
CA GLN A 154 -31.55 -0.22 -5.90
C GLN A 154 -31.23 0.96 -4.99
N VAL A 155 -31.82 0.95 -3.78
CA VAL A 155 -31.66 2.03 -2.81
C VAL A 155 -30.22 2.12 -2.30
N ALA A 156 -29.52 0.99 -2.24
CA ALA A 156 -28.09 0.92 -1.98
C ALA A 156 -27.36 0.45 -3.24
N ASN A 157 -26.49 1.31 -3.78
CA ASN A 157 -25.62 0.96 -4.89
C ASN A 157 -24.43 0.15 -4.35
N ASP A 158 -24.69 -1.11 -4.03
CA ASP A 158 -23.66 -2.04 -3.56
C ASP A 158 -23.00 -2.65 -4.79
N GLY A 159 -22.15 -1.87 -5.47
CA GLY A 159 -21.43 -2.30 -6.65
C GLY A 159 -20.79 -3.67 -6.40
N LYS A 160 -21.14 -4.68 -7.22
CA LYS A 160 -20.77 -6.11 -7.17
C LYS A 160 -19.83 -6.50 -6.02
N THR A 161 -20.28 -6.34 -4.77
CA THR A 161 -19.40 -6.56 -3.62
C THR A 161 -19.33 -8.06 -3.43
N GLN A 162 -18.20 -8.67 -3.77
CA GLN A 162 -17.96 -10.09 -3.59
C GLN A 162 -17.24 -10.33 -2.26
N ALA A 163 -17.56 -11.43 -1.58
CA ALA A 163 -16.82 -11.84 -0.40
C ALA A 163 -15.45 -12.35 -0.83
N THR A 164 -14.42 -11.54 -0.64
CA THR A 164 -13.04 -11.89 -0.98
C THR A 164 -12.23 -12.36 0.21
N GLY A 165 -12.82 -12.35 1.41
CA GLY A 165 -12.15 -12.75 2.64
C GLY A 165 -11.98 -14.26 2.79
N ALA A 166 -11.16 -14.61 3.78
CA ALA A 166 -10.89 -15.99 4.19
C ALA A 166 -11.33 -16.19 5.63
N ARG A 167 -11.54 -17.44 6.04
CA ARG A 167 -11.77 -17.82 7.43
C ARG A 167 -10.81 -18.91 7.86
N ILE A 168 -10.23 -18.70 9.03
CA ILE A 168 -9.39 -19.68 9.73
C ILE A 168 -10.14 -20.11 10.98
N THR A 169 -10.17 -21.41 11.23
CA THR A 169 -10.76 -21.98 12.44
C THR A 169 -9.64 -22.63 13.24
N LEU A 170 -9.33 -22.10 14.42
CA LEU A 170 -8.38 -22.68 15.35
C LEU A 170 -9.14 -23.61 16.30
N THR A 171 -8.88 -24.91 16.24
CA THR A 171 -9.55 -25.94 17.05
C THR A 171 -8.65 -26.41 18.19
N PHE A 172 -9.23 -26.58 19.38
CA PHE A 172 -8.55 -27.01 20.59
C PHE A 172 -9.06 -28.37 21.06
N GLU A 173 -8.16 -29.24 21.50
CA GLU A 173 -8.53 -30.50 22.14
C GLU A 173 -9.03 -30.21 23.57
N GLY A 174 -10.29 -30.55 23.86
CA GLY A 174 -10.85 -30.40 25.22
C GLY A 174 -11.50 -29.04 25.54
N GLY A 175 -11.57 -28.12 24.58
CA GLY A 175 -12.17 -26.79 24.75
C GLY A 175 -11.16 -25.66 24.61
N VAL A 176 -11.64 -24.42 24.46
CA VAL A 176 -10.74 -23.25 24.37
C VAL A 176 -10.12 -22.96 25.75
N PRO A 177 -8.78 -23.04 25.89
CA PRO A 177 -8.10 -22.74 27.15
C PRO A 177 -8.03 -21.23 27.41
N ASP A 178 -7.70 -20.85 28.65
CA ASP A 178 -7.50 -19.45 29.06
C ASP A 178 -6.18 -18.92 28.51
N ILE A 179 -6.21 -18.49 27.24
CA ILE A 179 -5.05 -18.02 26.48
C ILE A 179 -5.12 -16.54 26.21
N SER A 180 -3.95 -15.92 26.14
CA SER A 180 -3.76 -14.52 25.78
C SER A 180 -3.77 -14.31 24.26
N ALA A 181 -3.97 -13.06 23.84
CA ALA A 181 -3.94 -12.71 22.42
C ALA A 181 -2.56 -12.98 21.78
N ALA A 182 -1.47 -12.82 22.55
CA ALA A 182 -0.12 -13.11 22.08
C ALA A 182 0.07 -14.61 21.78
N GLU A 183 -0.45 -15.48 22.64
CA GLU A 183 -0.41 -16.94 22.44
C GLU A 183 -1.27 -17.37 21.24
N VAL A 184 -2.45 -16.76 21.04
CA VAL A 184 -3.27 -17.01 19.84
C VAL A 184 -2.52 -16.60 18.56
N LYS A 185 -1.84 -15.45 18.57
CA LYS A 185 -1.02 -15.00 17.42
C LYS A 185 0.11 -15.99 17.14
N ALA A 186 0.82 -16.43 18.18
CA ALA A 186 1.86 -17.44 18.05
C ALA A 186 1.30 -18.78 17.53
N LEU A 187 0.05 -19.16 17.90
CA LEU A 187 -0.57 -20.40 17.40
C LEU A 187 -0.88 -20.29 15.90
N LEU A 188 -1.22 -19.09 15.44
CA LEU A 188 -1.52 -18.78 14.06
C LEU A 188 -0.28 -18.50 13.19
N GLU A 189 0.91 -18.38 13.79
CA GLU A 189 2.18 -18.08 13.11
C GLU A 189 2.44 -18.95 11.86
N PRO A 190 2.15 -20.26 11.81
CA PRO A 190 2.36 -21.06 10.59
C PRO A 190 1.51 -20.65 9.38
N VAL A 191 0.48 -19.82 9.61
CA VAL A 191 -0.47 -19.35 8.60
C VAL A 191 -0.38 -17.83 8.41
N ILE A 192 -0.25 -17.07 9.51
CA ILE A 192 -0.18 -15.60 9.50
C ILE A 192 0.92 -15.14 10.44
N ASP A 193 1.85 -14.35 9.91
CA ASP A 193 2.85 -13.64 10.68
C ASP A 193 2.28 -12.33 11.23
N PHE A 194 2.20 -12.20 12.55
CA PHE A 194 1.81 -10.95 13.23
C PHE A 194 3.03 -10.16 13.74
N GLY A 195 4.24 -10.73 13.65
CA GLY A 195 5.47 -10.11 14.13
C GLY A 195 6.06 -9.06 13.18
N VAL A 196 5.51 -8.93 11.97
CA VAL A 196 6.03 -7.97 10.99
C VAL A 196 5.69 -6.54 11.40
N LYS A 197 6.75 -5.76 11.59
CA LYS A 197 6.68 -4.36 11.96
C LYS A 197 5.93 -3.57 10.89
N THR A 198 5.07 -2.66 11.31
CA THR A 198 4.46 -1.71 10.38
C THR A 198 5.56 -0.89 9.71
N THR A 199 5.31 -0.35 8.51
CA THR A 199 6.30 0.48 7.80
C THR A 199 6.83 1.62 8.68
N GLU A 200 5.97 2.19 9.53
CA GLU A 200 6.31 3.24 10.48
C GLU A 200 7.21 2.73 11.61
N GLN A 201 6.88 1.58 12.20
CA GLN A 201 7.73 0.94 13.22
C GLN A 201 9.10 0.55 12.67
N ALA A 202 9.13 -0.08 11.49
CA ALA A 202 10.36 -0.43 10.80
C ALA A 202 11.20 0.81 10.48
N TYR A 203 10.55 1.91 10.07
CA TYR A 203 11.24 3.17 9.83
C TYR A 203 11.84 3.74 11.12
N GLY A 204 11.09 3.79 12.22
CA GLY A 204 11.57 4.29 13.51
C GLY A 204 12.77 3.50 14.03
N GLU A 205 12.76 2.17 13.90
CA GLU A 205 13.88 1.32 14.30
C GLU A 205 15.10 1.39 13.37
N ALA A 206 14.93 1.75 12.11
CA ALA A 206 16.05 1.94 11.18
C ALA A 206 16.80 3.25 11.41
N GLN A 207 16.27 4.17 12.23
CA GLN A 207 16.88 5.49 12.44
C GLN A 207 18.17 5.46 13.29
N PRO A 208 19.04 6.48 13.17
CA PRO A 208 20.17 6.68 14.07
C PRO A 208 19.75 6.83 15.53
N ALA A 209 20.64 6.47 16.47
CA ALA A 209 20.43 6.61 17.91
C ALA A 209 19.89 8.00 18.36
N PRO A 210 20.46 9.15 17.93
CA PRO A 210 19.95 10.45 18.37
C PRO A 210 18.53 10.75 17.88
N VAL A 211 18.12 10.19 16.73
CA VAL A 211 16.76 10.32 16.18
C VAL A 211 15.80 9.38 16.91
N LYS A 212 16.23 8.16 17.26
CA LYS A 212 15.43 7.21 18.03
C LYS A 212 15.06 7.75 19.40
N GLU A 213 16.03 8.35 20.11
CA GLU A 213 15.80 9.00 21.40
C GLU A 213 14.74 10.09 21.27
N ALA A 214 14.88 10.98 20.28
CA ALA A 214 13.92 12.04 20.03
C ALA A 214 12.53 11.51 19.67
N ILE A 215 12.41 10.45 18.86
CA ILE A 215 11.12 9.79 18.58
C ILE A 215 10.51 9.23 19.87
N SER A 216 11.30 8.60 20.74
CA SER A 216 10.81 8.05 22.01
C SER A 216 10.38 9.11 23.02
N GLU A 217 11.03 10.27 23.01
CA GLU A 217 10.71 11.42 23.85
C GLU A 217 9.59 12.30 23.25
N HIS A 218 9.16 12.01 22.02
CA HIS A 218 8.30 12.89 21.22
C HIS A 218 8.86 14.33 21.14
N ASP A 219 10.17 14.43 20.91
CA ASP A 219 10.88 15.70 20.71
C ASP A 219 11.49 15.78 19.30
N VAL A 220 11.86 16.98 18.89
CA VAL A 220 12.48 17.25 17.59
C VAL A 220 13.84 17.87 17.81
N LYS A 221 14.85 17.27 17.18
CA LYS A 221 16.21 17.77 17.16
C LYS A 221 16.45 18.60 15.89
N VAL A 222 17.26 19.63 16.01
CA VAL A 222 17.72 20.42 14.86
C VAL A 222 18.57 19.51 13.96
N GLY A 223 18.38 19.62 12.65
CA GLY A 223 19.02 18.77 11.64
C GLY A 223 18.16 17.60 11.14
N MET A 224 17.01 17.32 11.78
CA MET A 224 16.12 16.23 11.35
C MET A 224 15.49 16.52 9.98
N ASN A 225 15.16 15.47 9.23
CA ASN A 225 14.39 15.64 7.99
C ASN A 225 12.89 15.65 8.27
N HIS A 226 12.07 16.14 7.33
CA HIS A 226 10.60 16.12 7.46
C HIS A 226 10.04 14.75 7.86
N ARG A 227 10.54 13.66 7.26
CA ARG A 227 10.09 12.29 7.59
C ARG A 227 10.41 11.88 9.03
N MET A 228 11.54 12.33 9.59
CA MET A 228 11.90 12.05 10.97
C MET A 228 11.02 12.86 11.94
N VAL A 229 10.73 14.12 11.60
CA VAL A 229 9.82 14.96 12.39
C VAL A 229 8.40 14.38 12.39
N LEU A 230 7.91 13.92 11.23
CA LEU A 230 6.62 13.22 11.13
C LEU A 230 6.62 11.93 11.96
N ALA A 231 7.72 11.18 12.00
CA ALA A 231 7.82 9.98 12.81
C ALA A 231 7.83 10.30 14.33
N ALA A 232 8.38 11.44 14.73
CA ALA A 232 8.46 11.84 16.15
C ALA A 232 7.17 12.47 16.68
N LEU A 233 6.56 13.40 15.92
CA LEU A 233 5.41 14.21 16.36
C LEU A 233 4.11 13.94 15.59
N GLY A 234 4.16 13.24 14.46
CA GLY A 234 3.00 13.05 13.58
C GLY A 234 2.74 14.25 12.66
N GLN A 235 1.52 14.30 12.12
CA GLN A 235 1.08 15.38 11.21
C GLN A 235 0.99 16.72 11.96
N PRO A 236 1.52 17.83 11.40
CA PRO A 236 1.39 19.15 12.01
C PRO A 236 -0.05 19.65 11.94
N GLU A 237 -0.45 20.49 12.91
CA GLU A 237 -1.77 21.14 12.91
C GLU A 237 -1.84 22.24 11.86
N SER A 238 -0.75 23.01 11.74
CA SER A 238 -0.61 24.07 10.74
C SER A 238 0.76 24.07 10.11
N LYS A 239 0.80 24.43 8.83
CA LYS A 239 2.00 24.45 8.00
C LYS A 239 2.01 25.74 7.19
N VAL A 240 3.01 26.56 7.48
CA VAL A 240 3.19 27.89 6.88
C VAL A 240 4.43 27.84 5.99
N ARG A 241 4.39 28.54 4.85
CA ARG A 241 5.55 28.69 3.97
C ARG A 241 5.76 30.16 3.72
N GLU A 242 6.90 30.67 4.16
CA GLU A 242 7.21 32.09 4.11
C GLU A 242 8.63 32.32 3.58
N HIS A 243 8.85 33.53 3.11
CA HIS A 243 10.17 34.08 2.87
C HIS A 243 10.62 34.83 4.13
N ASP A 244 11.92 35.03 4.33
CA ASP A 244 12.36 35.86 5.45
C ASP A 244 11.91 37.30 5.20
N GLU A 245 11.33 37.93 6.22
CA GLU A 245 10.78 39.30 6.16
C GLU A 245 11.83 40.34 5.72
N LYS A 246 13.11 40.01 5.90
CA LYS A 246 14.25 40.85 5.53
C LYS A 246 14.75 40.63 4.09
N ASP A 247 14.39 39.53 3.45
CA ASP A 247 14.84 39.20 2.10
C ASP A 247 13.74 38.43 1.33
N PRO A 248 12.86 39.15 0.59
CA PRO A 248 11.75 38.52 -0.14
C PRO A 248 12.19 37.61 -1.29
N ASP A 249 13.44 37.72 -1.75
CA ASP A 249 14.05 36.82 -2.75
C ASP A 249 14.85 35.68 -2.10
N GLY A 250 14.92 35.64 -0.76
CA GLY A 250 15.64 34.63 0.01
C GLY A 250 15.02 33.23 -0.04
N PRO A 251 15.74 32.20 0.45
CA PRO A 251 15.27 30.82 0.45
C PRO A 251 13.96 30.69 1.24
N ARG A 252 12.98 30.00 0.64
CA ARG A 252 11.70 29.71 1.29
C ARG A 252 11.92 28.77 2.46
N TYR A 253 11.48 29.15 3.64
CA TYR A 253 11.38 28.23 4.76
C TYR A 253 9.94 27.77 4.94
N GLU A 254 9.81 26.59 5.53
CA GLU A 254 8.54 25.98 5.87
C GLU A 254 8.46 25.85 7.38
N GLU A 255 7.45 26.42 8.01
CA GLU A 255 7.27 26.39 9.47
C GLU A 255 6.09 25.50 9.82
N TRP A 256 6.35 24.46 10.63
CA TRP A 256 5.33 23.55 11.14
C TRP A 256 5.01 23.91 12.57
N ILE A 257 3.73 24.01 12.86
CA ILE A 257 3.22 24.39 14.17
C ILE A 257 2.49 23.19 14.76
N TYR A 258 2.92 22.79 15.95
CA TYR A 258 2.33 21.71 16.72
C TYR A 258 1.76 22.24 18.02
N GLY A 259 0.50 21.90 18.28
CA GLY A 259 -0.21 22.25 19.51
C GLY A 259 -0.83 23.64 19.48
N HIS A 260 -1.74 23.86 20.44
CA HIS A 260 -2.48 25.09 20.62
C HIS A 260 -2.39 25.56 22.08
N VAL A 261 -2.43 26.88 22.29
CA VAL A 261 -2.48 27.46 23.64
C VAL A 261 -3.75 26.98 24.35
N PRO A 262 -3.70 26.49 25.61
CA PRO A 262 -2.66 26.64 26.63
C PRO A 262 -1.61 25.51 26.70
N GLN A 263 -1.61 24.54 25.79
CA GLN A 263 -0.64 23.44 25.76
C GLN A 263 0.72 23.92 25.23
N THR A 264 1.77 23.10 25.39
CA THR A 264 3.10 23.40 24.85
C THR A 264 3.06 23.48 23.33
N VAL A 265 3.32 24.66 22.77
CA VAL A 265 3.38 24.89 21.32
C VAL A 265 4.81 24.72 20.83
N ARG A 266 4.99 24.02 19.71
CA ARG A 266 6.30 23.83 19.06
C ARG A 266 6.25 24.42 17.66
N PHE A 267 7.23 25.26 17.35
CA PHE A 267 7.44 25.83 16.03
C PHE A 267 8.70 25.24 15.45
N ILE A 268 8.58 24.55 14.31
CA ILE A 268 9.69 23.86 13.67
C ILE A 268 9.87 24.48 12.30
N ARG A 269 10.97 25.21 12.13
CA ARG A 269 11.34 25.81 10.85
C ARG A 269 12.23 24.85 10.09
N PHE A 270 11.85 24.59 8.84
CA PHE A 270 12.58 23.81 7.86
C PHE A 270 13.19 24.73 6.81
N GLU A 271 14.43 24.44 6.46
CA GLU A 271 15.09 24.97 5.28
C GLU A 271 15.39 23.81 4.34
N GLY A 272 14.75 23.81 3.16
CA GLY A 272 14.78 22.63 2.29
C GLY A 272 14.12 21.43 2.95
N ASP A 273 14.85 20.33 3.14
CA ASP A 273 14.34 19.11 3.81
C ASP A 273 14.70 19.03 5.31
N ARG A 274 15.47 19.99 5.84
CA ARG A 274 16.12 19.90 7.16
C ARG A 274 15.57 20.92 8.15
N VAL A 275 15.41 20.51 9.40
CA VAL A 275 15.08 21.41 10.51
C VAL A 275 16.26 22.34 10.79
N SER A 276 16.05 23.65 10.64
CA SER A 276 17.03 24.69 10.95
C SER A 276 16.82 25.33 12.32
N MET A 277 15.57 25.40 12.78
CA MET A 277 15.24 26.02 14.07
C MET A 277 14.03 25.35 14.73
N VAL A 278 14.14 25.08 16.02
CA VAL A 278 13.03 24.60 16.85
C VAL A 278 12.78 25.62 17.96
N LYS A 279 11.55 26.14 18.06
CA LYS A 279 11.11 26.99 19.17
C LYS A 279 10.06 26.25 19.98
N VAL A 280 10.31 26.07 21.27
CA VAL A 280 9.35 25.44 22.19
C VAL A 280 8.81 26.48 23.15
N ALA A 281 7.50 26.68 23.13
CA ALA A 281 6.77 27.56 24.02
C ALA A 281 5.94 26.72 24.99
N ALA A 282 6.53 26.39 26.14
CA ALA A 282 5.82 25.72 27.23
C ALA A 282 5.16 26.75 28.18
N PRO A 283 3.94 26.51 28.67
CA PRO A 283 3.26 27.44 29.56
C PRO A 283 4.06 27.67 30.85
N GLY A 284 4.43 28.93 31.11
CA GLY A 284 5.20 29.32 32.31
C GLY A 284 6.72 29.23 32.17
N GLN A 285 7.25 28.82 31.01
CA GLN A 285 8.70 28.83 30.73
C GLN A 285 9.04 29.87 29.65
N GLN A 286 10.30 30.32 29.62
CA GLN A 286 10.80 31.14 28.52
C GLN A 286 10.87 30.31 27.24
N ILE A 287 10.59 30.93 26.09
CA ILE A 287 10.62 30.27 24.79
C ILE A 287 12.05 29.76 24.53
N ALA A 288 12.22 28.44 24.51
CA ALA A 288 13.50 27.81 24.22
C ALA A 288 13.71 27.76 22.71
N VAL A 289 14.73 28.46 22.20
CA VAL A 289 15.10 28.46 20.79
C VAL A 289 16.35 27.61 20.60
N ARG A 290 16.24 26.54 19.81
CA ARG A 290 17.35 25.65 19.43
C ARG A 290 17.67 25.87 17.96
N THR A 291 18.93 26.18 17.65
CA THR A 291 19.44 26.43 16.28
C THR A 291 20.71 25.62 15.98
N GLN A 292 21.32 24.99 16.98
CA GLN A 292 22.55 24.21 16.80
C GLN A 292 22.19 22.80 16.32
N ASP A 293 22.90 22.28 15.31
CA ASP A 293 22.70 20.90 14.81
C ASP A 293 23.05 19.89 15.92
N GLU A 294 22.07 19.06 16.28
CA GLU A 294 22.17 18.07 17.35
C GLU A 294 22.31 16.63 16.79
N LEU A 295 22.42 16.49 15.48
CA LEU A 295 22.51 15.18 14.80
C LEU A 295 23.93 14.78 14.42
N ASP A 296 24.96 15.40 15.02
CA ASP A 296 26.37 15.11 14.79
C ASP A 296 26.75 15.04 13.29
N GLY A 297 26.13 15.90 12.47
CA GLY A 297 26.35 15.93 11.02
C GLY A 297 25.75 14.75 10.26
N TYR A 298 24.77 14.03 10.83
CA TYR A 298 24.05 12.98 10.11
C TYR A 298 23.38 13.54 8.86
N LEU A 299 23.87 13.08 7.72
CA LEU A 299 23.29 13.29 6.42
C LEU A 299 22.57 11.98 6.05
N PRO A 300 21.24 12.00 5.83
CA PRO A 300 20.57 10.81 5.32
C PRO A 300 21.27 10.39 4.01
N PRO A 301 21.48 9.09 3.77
CA PRO A 301 21.94 8.66 2.46
C PRO A 301 20.95 9.17 1.41
N ALA A 302 21.47 9.79 0.34
CA ALA A 302 20.64 10.16 -0.80
C ALA A 302 19.86 8.92 -1.26
N PRO A 303 18.60 9.05 -1.69
CA PRO A 303 17.81 7.91 -2.14
C PRO A 303 18.51 7.23 -3.33
N THR A 304 19.27 6.18 -3.04
CA THR A 304 19.94 5.35 -4.05
C THR A 304 18.86 4.54 -4.75
N ARG A 305 18.40 5.02 -5.90
CA ARG A 305 17.72 4.16 -6.87
C ARG A 305 18.79 3.28 -7.48
N GLU A 306 18.82 2.00 -7.14
CA GLU A 306 19.64 1.03 -7.87
C GLU A 306 19.16 1.03 -9.32
N ILE A 307 20.03 1.51 -10.20
CA ILE A 307 19.82 1.49 -11.64
C ILE A 307 19.98 0.02 -12.05
N ALA A 308 18.87 -0.68 -12.29
CA ALA A 308 18.92 -1.99 -12.92
C ALA A 308 19.64 -1.85 -14.27
N MET A 309 20.46 -2.84 -14.64
CA MET A 309 21.22 -2.88 -15.91
C MET A 309 20.28 -2.67 -17.10
N GLY A 310 20.06 -1.41 -17.52
CA GLY A 310 19.05 -1.02 -18.50
C GLY A 310 18.49 0.40 -18.31
N ASP A 311 18.50 0.94 -17.08
CA ASP A 311 18.17 2.34 -16.83
C ASP A 311 19.42 3.24 -17.07
N ALA A 312 19.24 4.40 -17.71
CA ALA A 312 20.34 5.33 -17.95
C ALA A 312 20.67 6.17 -16.68
N PRO A 313 21.94 6.51 -16.44
CA PRO A 313 22.31 7.40 -15.32
C PRO A 313 21.68 8.79 -15.48
N VAL A 314 21.21 9.34 -14.36
CA VAL A 314 20.61 10.68 -14.32
C VAL A 314 21.71 11.72 -14.57
N GLY A 315 21.56 12.50 -15.64
CA GLY A 315 22.41 13.66 -15.93
C GLY A 315 23.14 13.64 -17.27
N ASP A 316 23.18 12.51 -17.96
CA ASP A 316 23.83 12.42 -19.27
C ASP A 316 22.83 12.74 -20.42
N PRO A 317 22.99 13.86 -21.14
CA PRO A 317 22.09 14.20 -22.26
C PRO A 317 22.24 13.23 -23.45
N ALA A 318 23.30 12.41 -23.47
CA ALA A 318 23.61 11.47 -24.54
C ALA A 318 22.82 10.14 -24.47
N HIS A 319 22.18 9.82 -23.35
CA HIS A 319 21.56 8.50 -23.12
C HIS A 319 20.06 8.57 -22.76
N ARG A 320 19.35 9.65 -23.11
CA ARG A 320 17.89 9.63 -23.03
C ARG A 320 17.37 8.63 -24.08
N PRO A 321 16.68 7.54 -23.70
CA PRO A 321 16.00 6.71 -24.69
C PRO A 321 15.04 7.60 -25.47
N THR A 322 15.12 7.54 -26.80
CA THR A 322 14.19 8.26 -27.66
C THR A 322 12.77 7.86 -27.26
N PRO A 323 11.84 8.83 -27.09
CA PRO A 323 10.47 8.49 -26.72
C PRO A 323 9.93 7.48 -27.74
N PRO A 324 9.22 6.43 -27.30
CA PRO A 324 8.74 5.39 -28.19
C PRO A 324 7.90 6.03 -29.31
N THR A 325 8.36 5.86 -30.55
CA THR A 325 7.66 6.37 -31.72
C THR A 325 6.53 5.41 -32.09
N LEU A 326 5.40 5.94 -32.57
CA LEU A 326 4.25 5.17 -33.08
C LEU A 326 4.54 4.46 -34.42
N LEU A 327 5.75 4.56 -34.95
CA LEU A 327 6.13 4.07 -36.27
C LEU A 327 6.67 2.64 -36.19
N LYS A 328 6.26 1.79 -37.13
CA LYS A 328 6.83 0.45 -37.29
C LYS A 328 8.21 0.54 -37.98
N PRO A 329 9.15 -0.38 -37.70
CA PRO A 329 10.46 -0.36 -38.33
C PRO A 329 10.33 -0.55 -39.86
N GLY A 330 10.61 0.49 -40.65
CA GLY A 330 10.64 0.41 -42.12
C GLY A 330 9.92 1.55 -42.87
N ASP A 331 9.10 2.36 -42.20
CA ASP A 331 8.42 3.48 -42.86
C ASP A 331 9.36 4.69 -43.01
N LYS A 332 9.62 5.12 -44.25
CA LYS A 332 10.38 6.35 -44.56
C LYS A 332 9.42 7.54 -44.62
N VAL A 333 9.82 8.65 -43.99
CA VAL A 333 9.14 9.95 -44.13
C VAL A 333 9.95 10.78 -45.11
N ASP A 334 9.30 11.36 -46.12
CA ASP A 334 9.90 12.37 -46.97
C ASP A 334 10.14 13.64 -46.14
N VAL A 335 11.42 13.99 -45.96
CA VAL A 335 11.85 15.12 -45.12
C VAL A 335 12.10 16.32 -46.01
N ASP A 336 11.13 17.22 -46.08
CA ASP A 336 11.38 18.62 -46.41
C ASP A 336 11.08 19.47 -45.17
N GLY A 337 12.14 20.02 -44.59
CA GLY A 337 12.08 21.26 -43.80
C GLY A 337 11.55 21.18 -42.36
N GLU A 338 12.50 21.21 -41.43
CA GLU A 338 12.45 22.00 -40.18
C GLU A 338 11.63 21.48 -38.96
N LYS A 339 12.38 21.07 -37.93
CA LYS A 339 12.04 21.07 -36.48
C LYS A 339 10.82 20.24 -36.05
N ASN A 340 10.96 18.91 -36.06
CA ASN A 340 10.03 18.02 -35.37
C ASN A 340 10.46 17.76 -33.92
N GLY A 341 10.01 18.65 -33.03
CA GLY A 341 10.13 18.50 -31.57
C GLY A 341 9.19 19.42 -30.78
N ALA A 342 8.25 20.11 -31.45
CA ALA A 342 7.24 20.93 -30.80
C ALA A 342 5.85 20.43 -31.20
N VAL A 343 5.00 20.20 -30.21
CA VAL A 343 3.56 20.04 -30.42
C VAL A 343 3.06 21.30 -31.12
N GLN A 344 2.63 21.20 -32.38
CA GLN A 344 1.98 22.31 -33.07
C GLN A 344 0.59 22.51 -32.45
N MET A 345 0.47 23.52 -31.60
CA MET A 345 -0.83 24.06 -31.23
C MET A 345 -1.49 24.62 -32.51
N PRO A 346 -2.81 24.47 -32.69
CA PRO A 346 -3.52 25.10 -33.81
C PRO A 346 -3.24 26.60 -33.82
N PRO A 347 -3.00 27.23 -34.99
CA PRO A 347 -2.74 28.66 -35.04
C PRO A 347 -3.97 29.40 -34.52
N GLU A 348 -3.77 30.22 -33.48
CA GLU A 348 -4.73 31.23 -33.08
C GLU A 348 -5.04 32.10 -34.30
N LYS A 349 -6.28 32.01 -34.79
CA LYS A 349 -6.84 33.06 -35.62
C LYS A 349 -6.71 34.37 -34.83
N LYS A 350 -5.82 35.25 -35.28
CA LYS A 350 -5.86 36.69 -34.95
C LYS A 350 -7.09 37.30 -35.61
N GLU A 351 -8.28 36.91 -35.17
CA GLU A 351 -9.44 37.77 -35.28
C GLU A 351 -9.22 38.88 -34.25
N LYS A 352 -9.27 40.14 -34.71
CA LYS A 352 -9.20 41.32 -33.84
C LYS A 352 -10.29 41.19 -32.78
N VAL A 353 -9.92 40.75 -31.58
CA VAL A 353 -10.78 40.82 -30.40
C VAL A 353 -11.01 42.30 -30.15
N GLN A 354 -12.24 42.74 -30.41
CA GLN A 354 -12.70 44.08 -30.06
C GLN A 354 -12.54 44.25 -28.54
N PRO A 355 -12.17 45.44 -28.03
CA PRO A 355 -12.03 45.65 -26.60
C PRO A 355 -13.31 45.24 -25.88
N ILE A 356 -13.18 44.39 -24.86
CA ILE A 356 -14.27 44.02 -23.96
C ILE A 356 -14.75 45.34 -23.31
N PRO A 357 -16.05 45.69 -23.43
CA PRO A 357 -16.59 46.86 -22.75
C PRO A 357 -16.44 46.71 -21.24
N ALA A 358 -16.14 47.81 -20.54
CA ALA A 358 -16.05 47.84 -19.08
C ALA A 358 -17.33 47.25 -18.45
N PRO A 359 -17.22 46.52 -17.32
CA PRO A 359 -18.38 45.97 -16.63
C PRO A 359 -19.34 47.10 -16.25
N PRO A 360 -20.66 46.93 -16.48
CA PRO A 360 -21.63 47.95 -16.11
C PRO A 360 -21.62 48.12 -14.59
N SER A 361 -21.39 49.37 -14.16
CA SER A 361 -21.71 49.83 -12.82
C SER A 361 -23.12 49.37 -12.46
N SER A 362 -23.26 48.65 -11.35
CA SER A 362 -24.53 48.44 -10.67
C SER A 362 -25.01 49.79 -10.14
N SER A 363 -25.65 50.57 -11.02
CA SER A 363 -26.60 51.57 -10.61
C SER A 363 -27.92 50.85 -10.41
N GLU A 364 -28.25 50.64 -9.13
CA GLU A 364 -29.59 50.36 -8.66
C GLU A 364 -30.59 51.34 -9.29
N PRO A 365 -31.81 50.88 -9.67
CA PRO A 365 -32.85 51.77 -10.14
C PRO A 365 -33.30 52.68 -8.98
N GLY A 366 -33.18 53.99 -9.21
CA GLY A 366 -33.52 55.01 -8.22
C GLY A 366 -34.94 54.89 -7.68
N MET A 367 -35.05 54.87 -6.34
CA MET A 367 -36.18 55.47 -5.65
C MET A 367 -35.80 56.90 -5.24
N ALA A 368 -36.78 57.76 -5.41
CA ALA A 368 -36.68 59.21 -5.41
C ALA A 368 -36.13 59.82 -4.12
N ALA A 369 -35.44 60.94 -4.33
CA ALA A 369 -35.06 61.89 -3.29
C ALA A 369 -36.25 62.30 -2.41
N SER A 370 -36.07 62.17 -1.09
CA SER A 370 -36.75 63.04 -0.13
C SER A 370 -35.75 63.43 0.96
N LYS A 371 -35.71 64.74 1.23
CA LYS A 371 -34.71 65.46 2.01
C LYS A 371 -34.66 64.99 3.48
N PRO A 372 -33.48 65.01 4.15
CA PRO A 372 -33.44 64.82 5.59
C PRO A 372 -33.96 66.07 6.30
N THR A 373 -35.13 65.94 6.93
CA THR A 373 -35.66 66.93 7.88
C THR A 373 -35.16 66.56 9.27
N LEU A 374 -34.52 67.53 9.92
CA LEU A 374 -34.23 67.55 11.35
C LEU A 374 -35.45 67.08 12.17
N CYS A 375 -35.24 66.18 13.12
CA CYS A 375 -36.06 66.17 14.33
C CYS A 375 -35.22 65.79 15.54
N SER A 376 -35.27 66.70 16.50
CA SER A 376 -34.69 66.71 17.83
C SER A 376 -35.12 65.53 18.73
N PRO A 377 -34.42 65.28 19.84
CA PRO A 377 -34.72 64.20 20.77
C PRO A 377 -35.73 64.61 21.85
N MET A 378 -36.48 63.65 22.39
CA MET A 378 -37.07 63.55 23.74
C MET A 378 -38.30 62.60 23.74
N PRO A 379 -38.82 62.14 24.89
CA PRO A 379 -38.14 61.54 26.06
C PRO A 379 -38.93 60.31 26.58
N GLN A 380 -38.50 59.83 27.77
CA GLN A 380 -39.09 58.84 28.69
C GLN A 380 -38.47 57.45 28.67
#